data_AF-A0A8S8XL44-F1
#
_entry.id   AF-A0A8S8XL44-F1
#
_cell.length_a   1.000
_cell.length_b   1.000
_cell.length_c   1.000
_cell.angle_alpha   90.00
_cell.angle_beta   90.00
_cell.angle_gamma   90.00
#
_symmetry.space_group_name_H-M   'P 1'
#
loop_
_entity.id
_entity.type
_entity.pdbx_description
1 polymer ?
#
loop_
_entity_poly.entity_id
_entity_poly.type
_entity_poly.pdbx_seq_one_letter_code
_entity_poly.pdbx_strand_id
1 'polypeptide(L)'
;MKKHNAPFTIVADESYEHFERNSVAKSFGRFLIGALRSPLTFMQATLRGYFPLTLSIGKLSIIPVDVLIDEQGKVVRAHYCKDTVDHIPIDELIAFSKGQ
;
A
#
# COMPACT_ATOMS: atom_id res chain seq x y z
N MET A 1 -8.04 15.83 6.61
CA MET A 1 -7.81 15.54 5.17
C MET A 1 -6.97 16.57 4.40
N LYS A 2 -6.55 17.72 4.97
CA LYS A 2 -5.74 18.74 4.25
C LYS A 2 -4.28 18.36 3.91
N LYS A 3 -3.78 17.17 4.31
CA LYS A 3 -2.36 16.78 4.15
C LYS A 3 -2.05 15.97 2.88
N HIS A 4 -3.08 15.49 2.18
CA HIS A 4 -2.92 14.67 0.98
C HIS A 4 -3.58 15.39 -0.20
N ASN A 5 -2.75 15.91 -1.12
CA ASN A 5 -3.19 16.49 -2.39
C ASN A 5 -2.87 15.52 -3.52
N ALA A 6 -3.48 14.33 -3.47
CA ALA A 6 -3.20 13.28 -4.44
C ALA A 6 -3.85 13.63 -5.80
N PRO A 7 -3.14 13.49 -6.92
CA PRO A 7 -3.70 13.72 -8.26
C PRO A 7 -4.59 12.56 -8.74
N PHE A 8 -4.98 11.67 -7.83
CA PHE A 8 -5.74 10.45 -8.11
C PHE A 8 -6.74 10.19 -6.98
N THR A 9 -7.77 9.39 -7.30
CA THR A 9 -8.82 9.01 -6.38
C THR A 9 -8.30 8.07 -5.29
N ILE A 10 -8.60 8.38 -4.03
CA ILE A 10 -8.38 7.49 -2.89
C ILE A 10 -9.74 6.98 -2.44
N VAL A 11 -9.94 5.66 -2.52
CA VAL A 11 -11.19 5.00 -2.12
C VAL A 11 -11.02 4.43 -0.72
N ALA A 12 -12.05 4.56 0.12
CA ALA A 12 -12.08 3.98 1.46
C ALA A 12 -12.94 2.71 1.47
N ASP A 13 -12.38 1.59 1.94
CA ASP A 13 -13.11 0.38 2.30
C ASP A 13 -13.24 0.34 3.83
N GLU A 14 -14.28 0.98 4.36
CA GLU A 14 -14.47 1.14 5.80
C GLU A 14 -14.80 -0.19 6.51
N SER A 15 -15.48 -1.11 5.82
CA SER A 15 -15.87 -2.42 6.35
C SER A 15 -14.75 -3.46 6.25
N TYR A 16 -13.70 -3.20 5.46
CA TYR A 16 -12.63 -4.15 5.12
C TYR A 16 -13.10 -5.33 4.24
N GLU A 17 -14.33 -5.27 3.73
CA GLU A 17 -14.95 -6.37 3.00
C GLU A 17 -14.27 -6.60 1.64
N HIS A 18 -13.91 -5.53 0.93
CA HIS A 18 -13.23 -5.65 -0.35
C HIS A 18 -11.80 -6.13 -0.17
N PHE A 19 -11.11 -5.65 0.87
CA PHE A 19 -9.78 -6.15 1.22
C PHE A 19 -9.79 -7.65 1.54
N GLU A 20 -10.75 -8.12 2.34
CA GLU A 20 -10.88 -9.53 2.67
C GLU A 20 -11.19 -10.40 1.44
N ARG A 21 -12.16 -10.00 0.62
CA ARG A 21 -12.52 -10.70 -0.63
C ARG A 21 -11.35 -10.82 -1.61
N ASN A 22 -10.40 -9.90 -1.57
CA ASN A 22 -9.20 -9.90 -2.41
C ASN A 22 -7.94 -10.44 -1.71
N SER A 23 -8.11 -11.14 -0.57
CA SER A 23 -7.02 -11.79 0.18
C SER A 23 -5.94 -10.83 0.70
N VAL A 24 -6.30 -9.58 1.01
CA VAL A 24 -5.39 -8.63 1.63
C VAL A 24 -5.16 -9.01 3.09
N ALA A 25 -3.90 -9.23 3.44
CA ALA A 25 -3.51 -9.76 4.73
C ALA A 25 -3.33 -8.66 5.80
N LYS A 26 -3.61 -9.02 7.05
CA LYS A 26 -3.21 -8.27 8.24
C LYS A 26 -2.07 -8.99 8.95
N SER A 27 -0.91 -8.35 9.09
CA SER A 27 0.23 -8.88 9.82
C SER A 27 1.06 -7.77 10.47
N PHE A 28 0.98 -7.66 11.79
CA PHE A 28 1.79 -6.70 12.54
C PHE A 28 3.29 -7.04 12.47
N GLY A 29 3.65 -8.32 12.41
CA GLY A 29 5.06 -8.74 12.26
C GLY A 29 5.67 -8.28 10.93
N ARG A 30 4.94 -8.44 9.82
CA ARG A 30 5.38 -7.93 8.50
C ARG A 30 5.47 -6.40 8.49
N PHE A 31 4.56 -5.70 9.16
CA PHE A 31 4.66 -4.25 9.36
C PHE A 31 5.97 -3.85 10.06
N LEU A 32 6.32 -4.52 11.17
CA LEU A 32 7.56 -4.25 11.89
C LEU A 32 8.80 -4.52 11.02
N ILE A 33 8.80 -5.62 10.26
CA ILE A 33 9.88 -5.93 9.31
C ILE A 33 10.03 -4.80 8.29
N GLY A 34 8.92 -4.31 7.72
CA GLY A 34 8.96 -3.21 6.76
C GLY A 34 9.52 -1.91 7.35
N ALA A 35 9.11 -1.57 8.57
CA ALA A 35 9.65 -0.41 9.29
C ALA A 35 11.17 -0.52 9.55
N LEU A 36 11.64 -1.72 9.91
CA LEU A 36 13.07 -2.01 10.11
C LEU A 36 13.88 -2.01 8.81
N ARG A 37 13.28 -2.42 7.69
CA ARG A 37 13.93 -2.40 6.37
C ARG A 37 14.07 -1.00 5.79
N SER A 38 13.27 -0.03 6.21
CA SER A 38 13.31 1.35 5.70
C SER A 38 13.22 2.40 6.81
N PRO A 39 14.20 2.43 7.75
CA PRO A 39 14.13 3.26 8.95
C PRO A 39 14.20 4.76 8.62
N LEU A 40 14.98 5.14 7.61
CA LEU A 40 15.09 6.54 7.16
C LEU A 40 13.77 7.05 6.59
N THR A 41 13.10 6.25 5.75
CA THR A 41 11.80 6.59 5.16
C THR A 41 10.74 6.72 6.26
N PHE A 42 10.72 5.80 7.21
CA PHE A 42 9.80 5.84 8.34
C PHE A 42 10.01 7.10 9.21
N MET A 43 11.26 7.46 9.48
CA MET A 43 11.61 8.68 10.21
C MET A 43 11.18 9.93 9.44
N GLN A 44 11.47 10.01 8.14
CA GLN A 44 11.05 11.13 7.29
C GLN A 44 9.52 11.29 7.26
N ALA A 45 8.78 10.19 7.12
CA ALA A 45 7.32 10.20 7.14
C ALA A 45 6.79 10.73 8.48
N THR A 46 7.38 10.28 9.59
CA THR A 46 7.05 10.73 10.94
C THR A 46 7.31 12.23 11.12
N LEU A 47 8.47 12.73 10.71
CA LEU A 47 8.84 14.16 10.78
C LEU A 47 7.93 15.05 9.94
N ARG A 48 7.43 14.54 8.80
CA ARG A 48 6.42 15.23 7.97
C ARG A 48 5.00 15.16 8.56
N GLY A 49 4.85 14.53 9.72
CA GLY A 49 3.58 14.41 10.43
C GLY A 49 2.61 13.43 9.77
N TYR A 50 3.12 12.43 9.04
CA TYR A 50 2.39 11.24 8.58
C TYR A 50 2.40 10.14 9.64
N PHE A 51 2.42 10.52 10.92
CA PHE A 51 2.35 9.57 12.02
C PHE A 51 0.92 9.00 12.09
N PRO A 52 0.75 7.68 12.17
CA PRO A 52 -0.57 7.04 12.23
C PRO A 52 -1.21 7.28 13.61
N LEU A 53 -1.90 8.42 13.76
CA LEU A 53 -2.53 8.86 15.00
C LEU A 53 -3.62 7.93 15.53
N THR A 54 -4.19 7.09 14.67
CA THR A 54 -5.23 6.13 15.05
C THR A 54 -4.70 4.96 15.87
N LEU A 55 -3.39 4.70 15.86
CA LEU A 55 -2.63 3.66 16.61
C LEU A 55 -3.31 2.28 16.72
N SER A 56 -4.28 1.97 15.85
CA SER A 56 -5.02 0.72 15.87
C SER A 56 -4.16 -0.35 15.23
N ILE A 57 -3.78 -1.36 16.00
CA ILE A 57 -2.98 -2.51 15.53
C ILE A 57 -3.64 -3.13 14.29
N GLY A 58 -4.96 -3.26 14.28
CA GLY A 58 -5.72 -3.79 13.15
C GLY A 58 -5.55 -2.97 11.86
N LYS A 59 -5.52 -1.64 11.96
CA LYS A 59 -5.33 -0.74 10.81
C LYS A 59 -3.86 -0.63 10.39
N LEU A 60 -2.93 -0.70 11.34
CA LEU A 60 -1.48 -0.66 11.10
C LEU A 60 -0.95 -1.96 10.48
N SER A 61 -1.65 -3.06 10.69
CA SER A 61 -1.22 -4.38 10.23
C SER A 61 -1.59 -4.70 8.79
N ILE A 62 -2.35 -3.85 8.08
CA ILE A 62 -2.75 -4.12 6.70
C ILE A 62 -1.49 -4.12 5.81
N ILE A 63 -1.28 -5.22 5.09
CA ILE A 63 -0.14 -5.38 4.18
C ILE A 63 -0.59 -5.00 2.76
N PRO A 64 0.18 -4.17 2.04
CA PRO A 64 -0.22 -3.73 0.70
C PRO A 64 -0.35 -4.88 -0.30
N VAL A 65 -1.14 -4.61 -1.34
CA VAL A 65 -1.20 -5.43 -2.55
C VAL A 65 -1.19 -4.48 -3.73
N ASP A 66 -0.26 -4.68 -4.65
CA ASP A 66 -0.19 -3.91 -5.88
C ASP A 66 -0.85 -4.71 -7.01
N VAL A 67 -1.86 -4.15 -7.67
CA VAL A 67 -2.61 -4.83 -8.72
C VAL A 67 -2.54 -4.02 -9.99
N LEU A 68 -2.14 -4.66 -11.09
CA LEU A 68 -2.16 -4.09 -12.44
C LEU A 68 -3.35 -4.65 -13.19
N ILE A 69 -4.20 -3.75 -13.67
CA ILE A 69 -5.43 -4.05 -14.40
C ILE A 69 -5.31 -3.38 -15.76
N ASP A 70 -5.49 -4.14 -16.83
CA ASP A 70 -5.46 -3.61 -18.20
C ASP A 70 -6.75 -2.87 -18.57
N GLU A 71 -6.78 -2.28 -19.77
CA GLU A 71 -7.92 -1.51 -20.27
C GLU A 71 -9.19 -2.35 -20.48
N GLN A 72 -9.06 -3.69 -20.55
CA GLN A 72 -10.19 -4.61 -20.65
C GLN A 72 -10.69 -5.04 -19.27
N GLY A 73 -10.11 -4.51 -18.19
CA GLY A 73 -10.47 -4.82 -16.82
C GLY A 73 -9.90 -6.15 -16.30
N LYS A 74 -8.90 -6.73 -17.00
CA LYS A 74 -8.27 -7.98 -16.57
C LYS A 74 -7.07 -7.70 -15.67
N VAL A 75 -6.99 -8.46 -14.58
CA VAL A 75 -5.80 -8.46 -13.72
C VAL A 75 -4.66 -9.14 -14.47
N VAL A 76 -3.64 -8.36 -14.86
CA VAL A 76 -2.43 -8.87 -15.52
C VAL A 76 -1.33 -9.21 -14.52
N ARG A 77 -1.37 -8.59 -13.33
CA ARG A 77 -0.46 -8.88 -12.23
C ARG A 77 -1.09 -8.52 -10.89
N ALA A 78 -0.88 -9.37 -9.89
CA ALA A 78 -1.17 -9.08 -8.49
C ALA A 78 0.06 -9.42 -7.65
N HIS A 79 0.64 -8.41 -7.00
CA HIS A 79 1.80 -8.55 -6.12
C HIS A 79 1.33 -8.40 -4.67
N TYR A 80 1.26 -9.52 -3.97
CA TYR A 80 0.96 -9.56 -2.54
C TYR A 80 2.25 -9.31 -1.76
N CYS A 81 2.37 -8.11 -1.20
CA CYS A 81 3.61 -7.64 -0.61
C CYS A 81 4.02 -8.48 0.61
N LYS A 82 5.33 -8.69 0.76
CA LYS A 82 5.91 -9.39 1.91
C LYS A 82 5.86 -8.55 3.19
N ASP A 83 5.97 -7.24 3.06
CA ASP A 83 5.89 -6.24 4.11
C ASP A 83 5.46 -4.89 3.54
N THR A 84 5.54 -3.81 4.33
CA THR A 84 5.06 -2.48 3.94
C THR A 84 5.97 -1.71 2.99
N VAL A 85 7.14 -2.25 2.63
CA VAL A 85 8.10 -1.60 1.72
C VAL A 85 8.43 -2.46 0.49
N ASP A 86 7.86 -3.66 0.42
CA ASP A 86 7.86 -4.51 -0.77
C ASP A 86 6.75 -4.04 -1.71
N HIS A 87 7.11 -3.58 -2.91
CA HIS A 87 6.17 -3.08 -3.91
C HIS A 87 6.69 -3.41 -5.31
N ILE A 88 5.79 -3.38 -6.30
CA ILE A 88 6.18 -3.38 -7.71
C ILE A 88 7.06 -2.13 -7.97
N PRO A 89 8.23 -2.30 -8.60
CA PRO A 89 9.10 -1.17 -8.93
C PRO A 89 8.38 -0.12 -9.77
N ILE A 90 8.63 1.16 -9.48
CA ILE A 90 8.00 2.28 -10.18
C ILE A 90 8.25 2.24 -11.69
N ASP A 91 9.43 1.78 -12.12
CA ASP A 91 9.77 1.66 -13.54
C ASP A 91 8.87 0.64 -14.25
N GLU A 92 8.50 -0.45 -13.57
CA GLU A 92 7.55 -1.44 -14.10
C GLU A 92 6.13 -0.86 -14.18
N LEU A 93 5.72 -0.05 -13.20
CA LEU A 93 4.44 0.66 -13.23
C LEU A 93 4.36 1.66 -14.39
N ILE A 94 5.45 2.40 -14.64
CA ILE A 94 5.55 3.35 -15.74
C ILE A 94 5.53 2.62 -17.09
N ALA A 95 6.28 1.52 -17.22
CA ALA A 95 6.28 0.69 -18.42
C ALA A 95 4.86 0.15 -18.72
N PHE A 96 4.20 -0.42 -17.72
CA PHE A 96 2.83 -0.90 -17.83
C PHE A 96 1.86 0.20 -18.28
N SER A 97 1.96 1.41 -17.71
CA SER A 97 1.13 2.56 -18.09
C SER A 97 1.32 3.02 -19.55
N LYS A 98 2.41 2.61 -20.19
CA LYS A 98 2.74 2.89 -21.61
C LYS A 98 2.45 1.71 -22.53
N GLY A 99 1.87 0.61 -22.01
CA GLY A 99 1.59 -0.61 -22.77
C GLY A 99 2.84 -1.41 -23.14
N GLN A 100 3.91 -1.33 -22.33
CA GLN A 100 5.15 -2.08 -22.50
C GLN A 100 5.17 -3.39 -21.71
#